data_AF-A0A415BTV8-F1
#
_entry.id   AF-A0A415BTV8-F1
#
_cell.length_a   1.000
_cell.length_b   1.000
_cell.length_c   1.000
_cell.angle_alpha   90.00
_cell.angle_beta   90.00
_cell.angle_gamma   90.00
#
_symmetry.space_group_name_H-M   'P 1'
#
loop_
_entity.id
_entity.type
_entity.pdbx_description
1 polymer ?
#
loop_
_entity_poly.entity_id
_entity_poly.type
_entity_poly.pdbx_seq_one_letter_code
_entity_poly.pdbx_strand_id
1 'polypeptide(L)' 'MKYPIGIQFFSQIRENGYVYVDKTDFIYQLVGRGSIYFLNRPHRFGKSIMKGGER' A
#
# COMPACT_ATOMS: atom_id res chain seq x y z
N MET A 1 -15.72 11.60 -7.25
CA MET A 1 -14.66 11.04 -6.38
C MET A 1 -13.81 10.10 -7.23
N LYS A 2 -12.49 10.31 -7.30
CA LYS A 2 -11.60 9.60 -8.25
C LYS A 2 -10.86 8.46 -7.55
N TYR A 3 -11.13 7.21 -7.93
CA TYR A 3 -10.52 6.02 -7.31
C TYR A 3 -9.29 5.55 -8.09
N PRO A 4 -8.18 5.20 -7.42
CA PRO A 4 -6.93 4.83 -8.08
C PRO A 4 -6.90 3.37 -8.57
N ILE A 5 -7.91 2.93 -9.32
CA ILE A 5 -8.00 1.55 -9.83
C ILE A 5 -6.97 1.38 -10.96
N GLY A 6 -6.11 0.37 -10.84
CA GLY A 6 -5.08 0.07 -11.85
C GLY A 6 -3.84 0.98 -11.80
N ILE A 7 -3.78 1.94 -10.87
CA ILE A 7 -2.62 2.82 -10.69
C ILE A 7 -1.64 2.15 -9.72
N GLN A 8 -0.38 2.04 -10.15
CA GLN A 8 0.65 1.35 -9.37
C GLN A 8 1.59 2.31 -8.64
N PHE A 9 1.69 3.57 -9.11
CA PHE A 9 2.61 4.56 -8.54
C PHE A 9 1.88 5.51 -7.60
N PHE A 10 2.45 5.69 -6.41
CA PHE A 10 1.89 6.58 -5.39
C PHE A 10 1.93 8.06 -5.81
N SER A 11 2.97 8.49 -6.53
CA SER A 11 3.08 9.86 -7.06
C SER A 11 1.88 10.23 -7.91
N GLN A 12 1.44 9.32 -8.80
CA GLN A 12 0.26 9.53 -9.64
C GLN A 12 -1.03 9.69 -8.83
N ILE A 13 -1.15 9.01 -7.69
CA ILE A 13 -2.31 9.16 -6.79
C ILE A 13 -2.30 10.58 -6.18
N ARG A 14 -1.14 11.04 -5.70
CA ARG A 14 -0.97 12.35 -5.04
C ARG A 14 -1.16 13.53 -5.99
N GLU A 15 -0.59 13.45 -7.19
CA GLU A 15 -0.54 14.58 -8.12
C GLU A 15 -1.85 14.76 -8.91
N ASN A 16 -2.59 13.67 -9.17
CA ASN A 16 -3.75 13.69 -10.07
C ASN A 16 -5.10 13.71 -9.35
N GLY A 17 -5.14 14.13 -8.08
CA GLY A 17 -6.38 14.29 -7.30
C GLY A 17 -7.15 12.99 -7.05
N TYR A 18 -6.45 11.86 -6.93
CA TYR A 18 -7.10 10.60 -6.53
C TYR A 18 -7.32 10.57 -5.02
N VAL A 19 -8.32 9.80 -4.62
CA VAL A 19 -8.56 9.52 -3.20
C VAL A 19 -7.43 8.65 -2.67
N TYR A 20 -6.84 9.08 -1.57
CA TYR A 20 -5.90 8.30 -0.77
C TYR A 20 -6.47 8.16 0.65
N VAL A 21 -6.43 6.94 1.18
CA VAL A 21 -6.86 6.66 2.56
C VAL A 21 -5.62 6.28 3.36
N ASP A 22 -5.23 7.14 4.29
CA ASP A 22 -4.17 6.83 5.23
C ASP A 22 -4.67 5.84 6.28
N LYS A 23 -3.99 4.70 6.41
CA LYS A 23 -4.32 3.63 7.36
C LYS A 23 -3.26 3.47 8.44
N THR A 24 -2.31 4.40 8.54
CA THR A 24 -1.16 4.30 9.44
C THR A 24 -1.60 4.13 10.89
N ASP A 25 -2.57 4.93 11.36
CA ASP A 25 -3.08 4.84 12.73
C ASP A 25 -3.75 3.49 13.02
N PHE A 26 -4.57 2.98 12.09
CA PHE A 26 -5.18 1.66 12.22
C PHE A 26 -4.14 0.54 12.30
N ILE A 27 -3.07 0.63 11.49
CA ILE A 27 -1.96 -0.34 11.53
C ILE A 27 -1.22 -0.23 12.87
N TYR A 28 -0.97 0.97 13.36
CA TYR A 28 -0.32 1.20 14.65
C TYR A 28 -1.11 0.57 15.80
N GLN A 29 -2.42 0.80 15.84
CA GLN A 29 -3.31 0.18 16.83
C GLN A 29 -3.34 -1.35 16.71
N LEU A 30 -3.35 -1.87 15.47
CA LEU A 30 -3.35 -3.31 15.20
C LEU A 30 -2.07 -3.97 15.72
N VAL A 31 -0.90 -3.41 15.40
CA VAL A 31 0.39 -3.93 15.89
C VAL A 31 0.55 -3.77 17.40
N GLY A 32 0.01 -2.70 17.99
CA GLY A 32 0.17 -2.40 19.42
C GLY A 32 -0.74 -3.20 20.36
N ARG A 33 -1.82 -3.81 19.87
CA ARG A 33 -2.85 -4.44 20.73
C ARG A 33 -3.09 -5.92 20.51
N GLY A 34 -2.71 -6.50 19.37
CA GLY A 34 -2.99 -7.90 19.09
C GLY A 34 -1.79 -8.82 19.22
N SER A 35 -2.09 -10.08 19.50
CA SER A 35 -1.13 -11.15 19.69
C SER A 35 -0.79 -11.89 18.38
N ILE A 36 -1.80 -12.18 17.53
CA ILE A 36 -1.61 -12.84 16.23
C ILE A 36 -2.65 -12.31 15.22
N TYR A 37 -2.18 -11.86 14.04
CA TYR A 37 -3.04 -11.48 12.92
C TYR A 37 -2.69 -12.28 11.66
N PHE A 38 -3.70 -12.85 11.01
CA PHE A 38 -3.54 -13.44 9.69
C PHE A 38 -3.73 -12.36 8.61
N LEU A 39 -2.62 -11.84 8.10
CA LEU A 39 -2.63 -10.94 6.95
C LEU A 39 -2.53 -11.78 5.69
N ASN A 40 -3.64 -11.86 4.93
CA ASN A 40 -3.63 -12.43 3.60
C ASN A 40 -2.60 -11.69 2.76
N ARG A 41 -1.44 -12.29 2.50
CA ARG A 41 -0.39 -11.67 1.68
C ARG A 41 -0.85 -11.71 0.23
N PRO A 42 -1.29 -10.59 -0.37
CA PRO A 42 -1.88 -10.63 -1.71
C PRO A 42 -0.85 -11.11 -2.73
N HIS A 43 -1.26 -11.90 -3.72
CA HIS A 43 -0.35 -12.38 -4.76
C HIS A 43 0.36 -11.18 -5.43
N ARG A 44 1.70 -11.22 -5.46
CA ARG A 44 2.62 -10.14 -5.93
C ARG A 44 2.88 -8.97 -4.97
N PHE A 45 2.32 -8.96 -3.76
CA PHE A 45 2.72 -8.00 -2.73
C PHE A 45 4.20 -8.22 -2.35
N GLY A 46 5.04 -7.21 -2.62
CA GLY A 46 6.49 -7.23 -2.33
C GLY A 46 7.40 -7.79 -3.43
N LYS A 47 6.91 -8.17 -4.62
CA LYS A 47 7.77 -8.68 -5.71
C LYS A 47 8.46 -7.59 -6.53
N SER A 48 7.89 -6.39 -6.60
CA SER A 48 8.29 -5.34 -7.55
C SER A 48 9.25 -4.28 -7.00
N ILE A 49 9.53 -4.24 -5.69
CA ILE A 49 10.45 -3.26 -5.10
C ILE A 49 11.94 -3.64 -5.25
N MET A 50 12.26 -4.89 -5.62
CA MET A 50 13.64 -5.40 -5.67
C MET A 50 14.12 -5.77 -7.08
N LYS A 51 13.74 -4.97 -8.09
CA LYS A 51 14.32 -5.04 -9.44
C LYS A 51 14.60 -3.61 -9.91
N GLY A 52 15.58 -2.99 -9.27
CA GLY A 52 16.27 -1.79 -9.74
C GLY A 52 17.77 -2.09 -9.71
N GLY A 53 18.27 -2.69 -10.78
CA GLY A 53 19.68 -2.73 -11.13
C GLY A 53 19.77 -2.26 -12.56
N GLU A 54 20.50 -1.17 -12.78
CA GLU A 54 20.72 -0.57 -14.10
C GLU A 54 21.20 -1.62 -15.10
N ARG A 55 20.36 -1.88 -16.11
CA ARG A 55 20.64 -2.13 -17.54
C ARG A 55 19.36 -2.55 -18.24
#